data_AF-A0A971QMV6-F1
#
_entry.id   AF-A0A971QMV6-F1
#
_cell.length_a   1.000
_cell.length_b   1.000
_cell.length_c   1.000
_cell.angle_alpha   90.00
_cell.angle_beta   90.00
_cell.angle_gamma   90.00
#
_symmetry.space_group_name_H-M   'P 1'
#
loop_
_entity.id
_entity.type
_entity.pdbx_description
1 polymer ?
#
loop_
_entity_poly.entity_id
_entity_poly.type
_entity_poly.pdbx_seq_one_letter_code
_entity_poly.pdbx_strand_id
1 'polypeptide(L)'
;MKKLRIGMVAFAAMVGMAAMVGINGCDSREGNPPEGMTWIPGGNFSMGDSKSEGESDERPAHSVSVDGFYMEQTEVTKVQWDAVYTWAVTNGYSFDHAGSGKAPDHPVHTVSWFDVVKWCNAR
;
A
#
# COMPACT_ATOMS: atom_id res chain seq x y z
N MET A 1 -21.17 5.82 47.34
CA MET A 1 -19.77 5.85 47.84
C MET A 1 -18.84 5.31 46.76
N LYS A 2 -17.95 6.18 46.29
CA LYS A 2 -16.62 5.98 45.66
C LYS A 2 -16.43 4.96 44.50
N LYS A 3 -16.08 5.54 43.36
CA LYS A 3 -15.56 5.00 42.09
C LYS A 3 -14.22 4.25 42.29
N LEU A 4 -13.92 3.25 41.46
CA LEU A 4 -12.56 2.76 41.22
C LEU A 4 -12.27 2.75 39.71
N ARG A 5 -11.27 3.53 39.29
CA ARG A 5 -10.75 3.62 37.92
C ARG A 5 -9.47 2.77 37.87
N ILE A 6 -9.36 1.87 36.90
CA ILE A 6 -8.13 1.09 36.65
C ILE A 6 -7.21 1.91 35.74
N GLY A 7 -5.96 2.05 36.18
CA GLY A 7 -4.99 3.02 35.72
C GLY A 7 -4.24 2.64 34.44
N MET A 8 -3.91 3.70 33.73
CA MET A 8 -2.95 3.89 32.67
C MET A 8 -1.53 3.42 33.08
N VAL A 9 -0.85 2.67 32.22
CA VAL A 9 0.62 2.52 32.26
C VAL A 9 1.15 2.94 30.89
N ALA A 10 1.69 4.15 30.84
CA ALA A 10 2.44 4.67 29.71
C ALA A 10 3.87 4.11 29.75
N PHE A 11 4.36 3.56 28.63
CA PHE A 11 5.75 3.12 28.50
C PHE A 11 6.57 4.17 27.75
N ALA A 12 7.78 4.38 28.24
CA ALA A 12 8.61 5.56 28.07
C ALA A 12 9.16 5.79 26.65
N ALA A 13 9.28 7.07 26.28
CA ALA A 13 10.06 7.55 25.15
C ALA A 13 11.55 7.67 25.52
N MET A 14 12.43 7.20 24.64
CA MET A 14 13.87 7.49 24.67
C MET A 14 14.24 8.27 23.40
N VAL A 15 14.99 9.35 23.60
CA VAL A 15 15.37 10.36 22.59
C VAL A 15 16.76 10.07 22.03
N GLY A 16 16.91 10.18 20.71
CA GLY A 16 18.02 10.89 20.08
C GLY A 16 19.29 10.12 19.68
N MET A 17 19.45 9.88 18.37
CA MET A 17 20.71 10.14 17.67
C MET A 17 20.42 10.38 16.18
N ALA A 18 20.36 11.65 15.79
CA ALA A 18 20.39 12.05 14.39
C ALA A 18 21.86 12.15 13.96
N ALA A 19 22.30 11.27 13.06
CA ALA A 19 23.50 11.46 12.27
C ALA A 19 23.05 11.68 10.83
N MET A 20 23.23 12.92 10.35
CA MET A 20 22.99 13.30 8.97
C MET A 20 24.00 12.61 8.05
N VAL A 21 23.51 11.82 7.10
CA VAL A 21 24.19 11.60 5.82
C VAL A 21 23.39 12.39 4.79
N GLY A 22 24.04 13.39 4.21
CA GLY A 22 23.45 14.27 3.21
C GLY A 22 23.12 13.49 1.94
N ILE A 23 21.83 13.35 1.66
CA ILE A 23 21.30 13.20 0.31
C ILE A 23 20.55 14.48 -0.03
N ASN A 24 21.08 15.24 -0.97
CA ASN A 24 20.44 16.43 -1.50
C ASN A 24 19.18 15.99 -2.25
N GLY A 25 18.02 16.04 -1.58
CA GLY A 25 16.71 15.74 -2.20
C GLY A 25 15.66 15.06 -1.32
N CYS A 26 15.74 15.13 0.02
CA CYS A 26 14.70 14.56 0.88
C CYS A 26 13.45 15.46 0.87
N ASP A 27 12.45 15.09 0.07
CA ASP A 27 11.11 15.69 0.07
C ASP A 27 10.54 15.58 1.49
N SER A 28 10.33 16.72 2.14
CA SER A 28 9.88 16.86 3.53
C SER A 28 8.41 16.43 3.77
N ARG A 29 7.85 15.59 2.89
CA ARG A 29 6.50 15.03 2.99
C ARG A 29 6.43 13.63 3.60
N GLU A 30 7.55 13.08 4.06
CA GLU A 30 7.59 11.80 4.77
C GLU A 30 6.94 11.90 6.16
N GLY A 31 5.61 11.91 6.17
CA GLY A 31 4.83 11.46 7.32
C GLY A 31 5.10 9.97 7.57
N ASN A 32 4.75 9.48 8.76
CA ASN A 32 4.86 8.05 9.07
C ASN A 32 4.09 7.26 7.99
N PRO A 33 4.76 6.40 7.20
CA PRO A 33 4.13 5.75 6.06
C PRO A 33 2.95 4.90 6.54
N PRO A 34 1.88 4.77 5.75
CA PRO A 34 0.88 3.74 5.97
C PRO A 34 1.56 2.38 6.11
N GLU A 35 1.03 1.53 6.98
CA GLU A 35 1.63 0.22 7.27
C GLU A 35 1.84 -0.60 5.98
N GLY A 36 3.07 -1.10 5.78
CA GLY A 36 3.44 -1.91 4.61
C GLY A 36 3.68 -1.13 3.31
N MET A 37 3.57 0.20 3.31
CA MET A 37 3.83 1.04 2.14
C MET A 37 5.18 1.75 2.20
N THR A 38 5.73 2.04 1.02
CA THR A 38 6.96 2.83 0.85
C THR A 38 6.68 4.10 0.05
N TRP A 39 7.39 5.19 0.35
CA TRP A 39 7.30 6.44 -0.40
C TRP A 39 8.09 6.32 -1.71
N ILE A 40 7.41 6.58 -2.82
CA ILE A 40 8.02 6.70 -4.15
C ILE A 40 8.08 8.18 -4.48
N PRO A 41 9.28 8.78 -4.59
CA PRO A 41 9.39 10.18 -4.94
C PRO A 41 8.88 10.43 -6.35
N GLY A 42 8.19 11.56 -6.53
CA GLY A 42 7.73 11.99 -7.85
C GLY A 42 8.91 12.33 -8.76
N GLY A 43 8.69 12.21 -10.07
CA GLY A 43 9.73 12.46 -11.05
C GLY A 43 9.34 12.00 -12.45
N ASN A 44 10.32 12.09 -13.35
CA ASN A 44 10.18 11.64 -14.73
C ASN A 44 10.89 10.31 -14.93
N PHE A 45 10.25 9.38 -15.63
CA PHE A 45 10.85 8.12 -16.03
C PHE A 45 10.45 7.75 -17.45
N SER A 46 11.18 6.82 -18.06
CA SER A 46 10.85 6.25 -19.36
C SER A 46 9.96 5.03 -19.15
N MET A 47 8.71 5.07 -19.61
CA MET A 47 7.76 3.96 -19.57
C MET A 47 7.68 3.29 -20.94
N GLY A 48 7.59 1.95 -20.95
CA GLY A 48 7.50 1.13 -22.15
C GLY A 48 8.85 0.53 -22.56
N ASP A 49 8.86 -0.19 -23.66
CA ASP A 49 10.03 -0.93 -24.15
C ASP A 49 10.93 -0.06 -25.04
N SER A 50 12.22 0.02 -24.67
CA SER A 50 13.28 0.74 -25.40
C SER A 50 14.21 -0.19 -26.18
N LYS A 51 14.16 -1.50 -25.93
CA LYS A 51 15.05 -2.51 -26.51
C LYS A 51 14.40 -3.27 -27.67
N SER A 52 13.10 -3.03 -27.92
CA SER A 52 12.32 -3.76 -28.93
C SER A 52 12.27 -5.27 -28.67
N GLU A 53 12.23 -5.63 -27.39
CA GLU A 53 12.08 -7.01 -26.89
C GLU A 53 10.62 -7.35 -26.56
N GLY A 54 9.75 -6.33 -26.41
CA GLY A 54 8.34 -6.45 -26.07
C GLY A 54 7.39 -6.45 -27.26
N GLU A 55 6.10 -6.64 -26.96
CA GLU A 55 5.01 -6.63 -27.94
C GLU A 55 4.77 -5.23 -28.55
N SER A 56 3.89 -5.15 -29.56
CA SER A 56 3.60 -3.86 -30.22
C SER A 56 2.92 -2.83 -29.33
N ASP A 57 2.17 -3.27 -28.31
CA ASP A 57 1.44 -2.43 -27.36
C ASP A 57 2.30 -1.96 -26.16
N GLU A 58 3.50 -2.53 -25.99
CA GLU A 58 4.49 -2.09 -25.00
C GLU A 58 5.37 -0.92 -25.49
N ARG A 59 5.22 -0.52 -26.76
CA ARG A 59 6.06 0.44 -27.46
C ARG A 59 5.26 1.65 -27.96
N PRO A 60 5.91 2.81 -28.17
CA PRO A 60 7.32 3.10 -27.90
C PRO A 60 7.56 3.50 -26.43
N ALA A 61 8.82 3.37 -25.99
CA ALA A 61 9.28 4.02 -24.78
C ALA A 61 9.04 5.54 -24.84
N HIS A 62 8.41 6.11 -23.81
CA HIS A 62 8.09 7.53 -23.73
C HIS A 62 8.27 8.07 -22.31
N SER A 63 8.51 9.37 -22.18
CA SER A 63 8.71 10.01 -20.87
C SER A 63 7.37 10.27 -20.19
N VAL A 64 7.23 9.78 -18.95
CA VAL A 64 6.06 9.98 -18.09
C VAL A 64 6.50 10.70 -16.81
N SER A 65 5.69 11.66 -16.38
CA SER A 65 5.87 12.36 -15.11
C SER A 65 4.78 11.93 -14.13
N VAL A 66 5.17 11.57 -12.91
CA VAL A 66 4.25 11.20 -11.82
C VAL A 66 4.60 12.00 -10.58
N ASP A 67 3.57 12.40 -9.82
CA ASP A 67 3.75 12.95 -8.48
C ASP A 67 4.27 11.85 -7.53
N GLY A 68 4.76 12.26 -6.35
CA GLY A 68 5.16 11.29 -5.33
C GLY A 68 3.94 10.62 -4.70
N PHE A 69 4.03 9.31 -4.46
CA PHE A 69 2.93 8.51 -3.91
C PHE A 69 3.47 7.35 -3.07
N TYR A 70 2.60 6.77 -2.23
CA TYR A 70 2.90 5.56 -1.47
C TYR A 70 2.48 4.31 -2.25
N MET A 71 3.31 3.28 -2.24
CA MET A 71 3.02 1.97 -2.85
C MET A 71 3.29 0.85 -1.84
N GLU A 72 2.44 -0.18 -1.80
CA GLU A 72 2.73 -1.39 -1.02
C GLU A 72 3.98 -2.10 -1.54
N GLN A 73 4.77 -2.67 -0.63
CA GLN A 73 6.01 -3.36 -0.98
C GLN A 73 5.78 -4.76 -1.57
N THR A 74 4.60 -5.33 -1.33
CA THR A 74 4.19 -6.66 -1.81
C THR A 74 2.81 -6.59 -2.44
N GLU A 75 2.44 -7.60 -3.22
CA GLU A 75 1.05 -7.79 -3.59
C GLU A 75 0.16 -7.97 -2.35
N VAL A 76 -1.13 -7.64 -2.48
CA VAL A 76 -2.11 -7.82 -1.42
C VAL A 76 -2.21 -9.30 -1.07
N THR A 77 -1.89 -9.63 0.17
CA THR A 77 -1.97 -11.00 0.68
C THR A 77 -3.42 -11.44 0.88
N LYS A 78 -3.66 -12.76 0.85
CA LYS A 78 -5.00 -13.31 1.08
C LYS A 78 -5.58 -12.90 2.44
N VAL A 79 -4.75 -12.83 3.48
CA VAL A 79 -5.18 -12.41 4.82
C VAL A 79 -5.58 -10.93 4.87
N GLN A 80 -4.85 -10.04 4.20
CA GLN A 80 -5.23 -8.62 4.08
C GLN A 80 -6.53 -8.48 3.29
N TRP A 81 -6.65 -9.21 2.18
CA TRP A 81 -7.85 -9.21 1.36
C TRP A 81 -9.08 -9.60 2.19
N ASP A 82 -9.01 -10.73 2.90
CA ASP A 82 -10.11 -11.28 3.68
C ASP A 82 -10.57 -10.37 4.81
N ALA A 83 -9.65 -9.66 5.46
CA ALA A 83 -9.98 -8.73 6.53
C ALA A 83 -10.92 -7.62 6.04
N VAL A 84 -10.56 -6.95 4.95
CA VAL A 84 -11.37 -5.86 4.36
C VAL A 84 -12.61 -6.42 3.67
N TYR A 85 -12.51 -7.54 2.95
CA TYR A 85 -13.65 -8.20 2.32
C TYR A 85 -14.75 -8.53 3.33
N THR A 86 -14.39 -9.12 4.48
CA THR A 86 -15.33 -9.50 5.54
C THR A 86 -16.05 -8.28 6.11
N TRP A 87 -15.32 -7.18 6.32
CA TRP A 87 -15.95 -5.92 6.72
C TRP A 87 -16.88 -5.39 5.61
N ALA A 88 -16.41 -5.33 4.37
CA ALA A 88 -17.11 -4.70 3.25
C ALA A 88 -18.45 -5.38 2.94
N VAL A 89 -18.53 -6.71 2.96
CA VAL A 89 -19.79 -7.45 2.72
C VAL A 89 -20.85 -7.19 3.80
N THR A 90 -20.42 -6.83 5.01
CA THR A 90 -21.34 -6.43 6.10
C THR A 90 -21.70 -4.94 6.06
N ASN A 91 -21.02 -4.15 5.22
CA ASN A 91 -21.20 -2.70 5.05
C ASN A 91 -21.75 -2.32 3.67
N GLY A 92 -22.43 -3.23 2.99
CA GLY A 92 -23.19 -2.95 1.77
C GLY A 92 -22.41 -3.07 0.46
N TYR A 93 -21.18 -3.55 0.49
CA TYR A 93 -20.43 -3.88 -0.72
C TYR A 93 -20.80 -5.30 -1.20
N SER A 94 -20.94 -5.45 -2.51
CA SER A 94 -21.08 -6.75 -3.16
C SER A 94 -19.85 -7.04 -4.02
N PHE A 95 -19.36 -8.28 -3.94
CA PHE A 95 -18.21 -8.75 -4.70
C PHE A 95 -18.64 -9.91 -5.59
N ASP A 96 -18.12 -9.94 -6.81
CA ASP A 96 -18.38 -11.03 -7.75
C ASP A 96 -17.51 -12.25 -7.39
N HIS A 97 -16.30 -11.99 -6.89
CA HIS A 97 -15.37 -13.02 -6.43
C HIS A 97 -14.85 -12.70 -5.02
N ALA A 98 -14.92 -13.70 -4.13
CA ALA A 98 -14.36 -13.59 -2.78
C ALA A 98 -12.82 -13.62 -2.75
N GLY A 99 -12.17 -13.90 -3.88
CA GLY A 99 -10.72 -14.07 -3.99
C GLY A 99 -10.23 -15.42 -3.45
N SER A 100 -9.14 -15.91 -4.02
CA SER A 100 -8.46 -17.15 -3.64
C SER A 100 -6.99 -16.88 -3.31
N GLY A 101 -6.39 -17.75 -2.51
CA GLY A 101 -4.96 -17.73 -2.22
C GLY A 101 -4.52 -19.11 -1.76
N LYS A 102 -3.27 -19.48 -2.06
CA LYS A 102 -2.72 -20.80 -1.66
C LYS A 102 -2.44 -20.89 -0.16
N ALA A 103 -2.09 -19.77 0.47
CA ALA A 103 -1.86 -19.62 1.91
C ALA A 103 -2.19 -18.16 2.32
N PRO A 104 -2.36 -17.87 3.63
CA PRO A 104 -2.76 -16.53 4.09
C PRO A 104 -1.82 -15.39 3.68
N ASP A 105 -0.52 -15.67 3.65
CA ASP A 105 0.58 -14.76 3.31
C ASP A 105 0.91 -14.74 1.81
N HIS A 106 0.19 -15.51 0.99
CA HIS A 106 0.34 -15.49 -0.46
C HIS A 106 -0.56 -14.42 -1.10
N PRO A 107 -0.21 -13.92 -2.31
CA PRO A 107 -1.04 -12.97 -3.03
C PRO A 107 -2.47 -13.50 -3.26
N VAL A 108 -3.45 -12.62 -3.08
CA VAL A 108 -4.82 -12.91 -3.51
C VAL A 108 -4.87 -12.93 -5.04
N HIS A 109 -5.58 -13.90 -5.59
CA HIS A 109 -5.83 -14.04 -7.02
C HIS A 109 -7.29 -14.44 -7.27
N THR A 110 -7.67 -14.57 -8.55
CA THR A 110 -9.07 -14.89 -8.93
C THR A 110 -10.05 -13.84 -8.39
N VAL A 111 -9.66 -12.57 -8.51
CA VAL A 111 -10.48 -11.40 -8.21
C VAL A 111 -10.63 -10.58 -9.49
N SER A 112 -11.78 -9.95 -9.68
CA SER A 112 -11.97 -9.05 -10.82
C SER A 112 -11.42 -7.66 -10.52
N TRP A 113 -11.16 -6.87 -11.56
CA TRP A 113 -10.78 -5.46 -11.39
C TRP A 113 -11.83 -4.66 -10.60
N PHE A 114 -13.13 -4.93 -10.83
CA PHE A 114 -14.22 -4.27 -10.10
C PHE A 114 -14.22 -4.63 -8.61
N ASP A 115 -13.90 -5.86 -8.27
CA ASP A 115 -13.74 -6.31 -6.88
C ASP A 115 -12.56 -5.56 -6.21
N VAL A 116 -11.43 -5.43 -6.91
CA VAL A 116 -10.25 -4.71 -6.39
C VAL A 116 -10.57 -3.23 -6.12
N VAL A 117 -11.30 -2.54 -7.02
CA VAL A 117 -11.68 -1.14 -6.80
C VAL A 117 -12.59 -0.98 -5.57
N LYS A 118 -13.57 -1.88 -5.41
CA LYS A 118 -14.45 -1.88 -4.23
C LYS A 118 -13.65 -2.12 -2.95
N TRP A 119 -12.71 -3.06 -2.99
CA TRP A 119 -11.83 -3.38 -1.87
C TRP A 119 -10.94 -2.20 -1.48
N CYS A 120 -10.30 -1.53 -2.46
CA CYS A 120 -9.47 -0.35 -2.20
C CYS A 120 -10.27 0.80 -1.57
N ASN A 121 -11.54 0.98 -1.95
CA ASN A 121 -12.41 2.00 -1.35
C ASN A 121 -12.92 1.64 0.06
N ALA A 122 -12.82 0.36 0.45
CA ALA A 122 -13.27 -0.16 1.74
C ALA A 122 -12.13 -0.27 2.77
N ARG A 123 -10.88 -0.05 2.35
CA ARG A 123 -9.67 -0.18 3.16
C ARG A 123 -9.33 1.11 3.92
#